data_AF-A0A7V0P6X3-F1
#
_entry.id   AF-A0A7V0P6X3-F1
#
_cell.length_a   1.000
_cell.length_b   1.000
_cell.length_c   1.000
_cell.angle_alpha   90.00
_cell.angle_beta   90.00
_cell.angle_gamma   90.00
#
_symmetry.space_group_name_H-M   'P 1'
#
loop_
_entity.id
_entity.type
_entity.pdbx_description
1 polymer ?
#
loop_
_entity_poly.entity_id
_entity_poly.type
_entity_poly.pdbx_seq_one_letter_code
_entity_poly.pdbx_strand_id
1 'polypeptide(L)'
;YATEDCPNFRLPCGAGVGVLDDAEVTLIECELTDNERGLEALGHSRVVLIGCSVHGNRAEGAYTRDESSLEALETTFGPHNRHGIFVMDRSRAVIHSCLFTRDQLEIWIWEEGAVFVSNSRFQGEARKGIGIWADFESRFTLFKVTIRGYGVGIVAGDSAVGKLQGVEVEGCQLGVAEHTCYCGFVFAPCAFYGRLEGEITLRGNEADTCPPEGWEGLEIER
;
A
#
# COMPACT_ATOMS: atom_id res chain seq x y z
N TYR A 1 18.20 -13.70 17.24
CA TYR A 1 19.59 -14.08 16.95
C TYR A 1 20.16 -13.02 16.02
N ALA A 2 21.36 -12.52 16.35
CA ALA A 2 22.21 -11.55 15.64
C ALA A 2 21.60 -10.21 15.18
N THR A 3 21.76 -9.17 16.01
CA THR A 3 21.88 -7.77 15.52
C THR A 3 23.36 -7.53 15.22
N GLU A 4 23.78 -7.76 13.98
CA GLU A 4 25.08 -7.27 13.52
C GLU A 4 24.92 -5.82 13.07
N ASP A 5 25.29 -4.89 13.96
CA ASP A 5 25.61 -3.53 13.58
C ASP A 5 26.78 -3.57 12.58
N CYS A 6 26.50 -3.30 11.30
CA CYS A 6 27.51 -3.12 10.27
C CYS A 6 28.12 -1.72 10.39
N PRO A 7 29.34 -1.54 10.95
CA PRO A 7 29.82 -0.21 11.35
C PRO A 7 30.40 0.62 10.18
N ASN A 8 30.63 0.00 9.01
CA ASN A 8 31.42 0.58 7.92
C ASN A 8 30.72 0.60 6.55
N PHE A 9 29.45 0.22 6.50
CA PHE A 9 28.59 0.32 5.34
C PHE A 9 27.20 0.64 5.90
N ARG A 10 26.54 1.70 5.43
CA ARG A 10 25.10 1.87 5.67
C ARG A 10 24.35 0.83 4.81
N LEU A 11 24.61 -0.46 5.03
CA LEU A 11 23.70 -1.49 4.59
C LEU A 11 22.50 -1.43 5.54
N PRO A 12 21.28 -1.51 5.03
CA PRO A 12 20.09 -1.65 5.85
C PRO A 12 20.18 -2.99 6.59
N CYS A 13 20.70 -2.95 7.81
CA CYS A 13 20.73 -4.10 8.69
C CYS A 13 19.29 -4.56 8.92
N GLY A 14 18.90 -5.64 8.23
CA GLY A 14 17.64 -6.35 8.45
C GLY A 14 16.77 -6.63 7.22
N ALA A 15 17.10 -6.17 6.01
CA ALA A 15 16.34 -6.62 4.84
C ALA A 15 16.69 -8.07 4.45
N GLY A 16 15.70 -8.89 4.09
CA GLY A 16 15.93 -10.24 3.56
C GLY A 16 16.60 -10.19 2.18
N VAL A 17 16.17 -9.26 1.34
CA VAL A 17 16.83 -8.89 0.08
C VAL A 17 16.97 -7.37 0.02
N GLY A 18 18.19 -6.87 -0.07
CA GLY A 18 18.50 -5.46 -0.34
C GLY A 18 18.99 -5.28 -1.77
N VAL A 19 18.34 -4.40 -2.52
CA VAL A 19 18.69 -4.04 -3.90
C VAL A 19 18.97 -2.55 -3.94
N LEU A 20 20.23 -2.21 -4.23
CA LEU A 20 20.74 -0.87 -4.06
C LEU A 20 21.27 -0.35 -5.39
N ASP A 21 21.19 0.96 -5.57
CA ASP A 21 21.67 1.66 -6.75
C ASP A 21 21.00 1.10 -8.03
N ASP A 22 21.61 1.26 -9.21
CA ASP A 22 21.07 0.77 -10.49
C ASP A 22 21.00 -0.78 -10.63
N ALA A 23 20.98 -1.52 -9.51
CA ALA A 23 20.90 -2.97 -9.52
C ALA A 23 19.49 -3.46 -9.89
N GLU A 24 19.46 -4.58 -10.60
CA GLU A 24 18.23 -5.27 -10.97
C GLU A 24 18.20 -6.69 -10.40
N VAL A 25 17.08 -7.05 -9.77
CA VAL A 25 16.87 -8.38 -9.19
C VAL A 25 15.51 -8.93 -9.61
N THR A 26 15.46 -10.20 -9.97
CA THR A 26 14.21 -10.94 -10.16
C THR A 26 14.19 -12.13 -9.20
N LEU A 27 13.14 -12.20 -8.38
CA LEU A 27 12.87 -13.32 -7.48
C LEU A 27 11.67 -14.09 -8.02
N ILE A 28 11.81 -15.40 -8.11
CA ILE A 28 10.79 -16.31 -8.64
C ILE A 28 10.53 -17.37 -7.60
N GLU A 29 9.27 -17.54 -7.18
CA GLU A 29 8.83 -18.56 -6.23
C GLU A 29 9.64 -18.56 -4.92
N CYS A 30 10.06 -17.36 -4.49
CA CYS A 30 10.84 -17.16 -3.27
C CYS A 30 9.96 -16.83 -2.06
N GLU A 31 10.45 -17.17 -0.88
CA GLU A 31 9.86 -16.79 0.41
C GLU A 31 10.75 -15.77 1.13
N LEU A 32 10.19 -14.60 1.46
CA LEU A 32 10.86 -13.52 2.18
C LEU A 32 10.19 -13.34 3.55
N THR A 33 10.76 -13.98 4.58
CA THR A 33 10.17 -14.05 5.92
C THR A 33 11.19 -13.92 7.06
N ASP A 34 10.71 -13.53 8.24
CA ASP A 34 11.48 -13.35 9.48
C ASP A 34 12.63 -12.32 9.39
N ASN A 35 12.48 -11.30 8.54
CA ASN A 35 13.44 -10.20 8.40
C ASN A 35 12.95 -8.92 9.10
N GLU A 36 13.77 -7.87 9.16
CA GLU A 36 13.27 -6.52 9.44
C GLU A 36 12.38 -6.04 8.29
N ARG A 37 12.86 -6.15 7.05
CA ARG A 37 12.08 -5.96 5.83
C ARG A 37 12.20 -7.18 4.93
N GLY A 38 11.12 -7.59 4.25
CA GLY A 38 11.23 -8.69 3.30
C GLY A 38 12.15 -8.33 2.13
N LEU A 39 11.83 -7.21 1.49
CA LEU A 39 12.55 -6.63 0.36
C LEU A 39 12.77 -5.13 0.60
N GLU A 40 13.96 -4.63 0.26
CA GLU A 40 14.27 -3.21 0.21
C GLU A 40 14.93 -2.85 -1.13
N ALA A 41 14.33 -1.91 -1.86
CA ALA A 41 14.85 -1.37 -3.11
C ALA A 41 15.13 0.13 -2.96
N LEU A 42 16.40 0.53 -3.15
CA LEU A 42 16.86 1.92 -3.03
C LEU A 42 17.66 2.34 -4.26
N GLY A 43 17.70 3.65 -4.56
CA GLY A 43 18.66 4.28 -5.46
C GLY A 43 18.50 3.92 -6.94
N HIS A 44 17.32 4.11 -7.54
CA HIS A 44 17.02 3.72 -8.93
C HIS A 44 17.04 2.20 -9.22
N SER A 45 17.08 1.36 -8.19
CA SER A 45 17.02 -0.10 -8.36
C SER A 45 15.70 -0.60 -8.94
N ARG A 46 15.74 -1.80 -9.51
CA ARG A 46 14.55 -2.49 -10.02
C ARG A 46 14.43 -3.89 -9.44
N VAL A 47 13.27 -4.20 -8.90
CA VAL A 47 12.95 -5.54 -8.38
C VAL A 47 11.69 -6.09 -9.01
N VAL A 48 11.75 -7.36 -9.41
CA VAL A 48 10.59 -8.13 -9.89
C VAL A 48 10.37 -9.32 -8.97
N LEU A 49 9.15 -9.48 -8.46
CA LEU A 49 8.68 -10.62 -7.68
C LEU A 49 7.66 -11.40 -8.51
N ILE A 50 7.87 -12.69 -8.71
CA ILE A 50 6.97 -13.57 -9.47
C ILE A 50 6.62 -14.78 -8.62
N GLY A 51 5.35 -14.93 -8.24
CA GLY A 51 4.90 -16.08 -7.45
C GLY A 51 5.53 -16.14 -6.05
N CYS A 52 5.96 -15.01 -5.50
CA CYS A 52 6.64 -14.96 -4.20
C CYS A 52 5.65 -14.95 -3.03
N SER A 53 6.17 -15.25 -1.84
CA SER A 53 5.48 -15.08 -0.55
C SER A 53 6.30 -14.17 0.35
N VAL A 54 5.71 -13.06 0.83
CA VAL A 54 6.39 -12.05 1.64
C VAL A 54 5.58 -11.83 2.92
N HIS A 55 6.06 -12.29 4.07
CA HIS A 55 5.29 -12.30 5.32
C HIS A 55 6.19 -12.41 6.54
N GLY A 56 5.70 -12.08 7.74
CA GLY A 56 6.47 -12.24 8.98
C GLY A 56 7.66 -11.30 9.14
N ASN A 57 7.71 -10.18 8.41
CA ASN A 57 8.80 -9.21 8.53
C ASN A 57 8.46 -8.12 9.57
N ARG A 58 9.41 -7.64 10.36
CA ARG A 58 9.10 -6.75 11.50
C ARG A 58 8.59 -5.37 11.08
N ALA A 59 8.99 -4.90 9.90
CA ALA A 59 8.62 -3.64 9.30
C ALA A 59 7.87 -3.91 7.99
N GLU A 60 8.38 -3.47 6.84
CA GLU A 60 7.69 -3.60 5.55
C GLU A 60 7.94 -4.98 4.90
N GLY A 61 6.92 -5.55 4.24
CA GLY A 61 7.11 -6.68 3.34
C GLY A 61 7.99 -6.27 2.15
N ALA A 62 7.65 -5.15 1.51
CA ALA A 62 8.51 -4.50 0.52
C ALA A 62 8.59 -2.98 0.74
N TYR A 63 9.80 -2.43 0.64
CA TYR A 63 10.06 -1.00 0.75
C TYR A 63 10.77 -0.50 -0.52
N THR A 64 10.25 0.57 -1.11
CA THR A 64 10.83 1.22 -2.31
C THR A 64 11.03 2.71 -2.06
N ARG A 65 12.25 3.18 -2.30
CA ARG A 65 12.67 4.56 -2.10
C ARG A 65 13.63 5.03 -3.21
N ASP A 66 13.80 6.34 -3.33
CA ASP A 66 14.81 6.99 -4.17
C ASP A 66 14.70 6.55 -5.64
N GLU A 67 13.53 6.79 -6.25
CA GLU A 67 13.25 6.49 -7.66
C GLU A 67 13.41 5.01 -8.05
N SER A 68 13.34 4.10 -7.09
CA SER A 68 13.36 2.65 -7.34
C SER A 68 12.00 2.13 -7.85
N SER A 69 12.01 0.90 -8.34
CA SER A 69 10.82 0.25 -8.88
C SER A 69 10.63 -1.18 -8.36
N LEU A 70 9.39 -1.50 -8.02
CA LEU A 70 8.93 -2.84 -7.68
C LEU A 70 7.87 -3.28 -8.69
N GLU A 71 8.03 -4.48 -9.24
CA GLU A 71 6.99 -5.18 -9.97
C GLU A 71 6.66 -6.47 -9.24
N ALA A 72 5.40 -6.65 -8.84
CA ALA A 72 4.93 -7.85 -8.17
C ALA A 72 3.83 -8.51 -9.02
N LEU A 73 4.09 -9.76 -9.40
CA LEU A 73 3.19 -10.60 -10.19
C LEU A 73 2.87 -11.86 -9.39
N GLU A 74 1.58 -12.15 -9.24
CA GLU A 74 1.10 -13.40 -8.60
C GLU A 74 1.72 -13.63 -7.20
N THR A 75 2.08 -12.55 -6.53
CA THR A 75 2.79 -12.56 -5.25
C THR A 75 1.80 -12.37 -4.12
N THR A 76 2.04 -13.07 -3.00
CA THR A 76 1.27 -12.91 -1.77
C THR A 76 2.07 -12.08 -0.76
N PHE A 77 1.48 -10.98 -0.31
CA PHE A 77 1.94 -10.21 0.85
C PHE A 77 1.07 -10.66 2.04
N GLY A 78 1.68 -11.46 2.90
CA GLY A 78 1.01 -12.15 4.00
C GLY A 78 1.18 -11.44 5.34
N PRO A 79 0.60 -12.01 6.40
CA PRO A 79 0.45 -11.31 7.66
C PRO A 79 1.77 -11.10 8.38
N HIS A 80 1.70 -10.26 9.41
CA HIS A 80 2.80 -9.98 10.33
C HIS A 80 3.93 -9.15 9.72
N ASN A 81 3.66 -8.45 8.62
CA ASN A 81 4.40 -7.23 8.33
C ASN A 81 3.75 -6.06 9.07
N ARG A 82 4.54 -5.04 9.42
CA ARG A 82 3.97 -3.75 9.84
C ARG A 82 3.19 -3.13 8.68
N HIS A 83 3.78 -3.18 7.48
CA HIS A 83 3.17 -2.76 6.23
C HIS A 83 3.41 -3.80 5.14
N GLY A 84 2.46 -4.04 4.25
CA GLY A 84 2.68 -4.93 3.11
C GLY A 84 3.72 -4.36 2.15
N ILE A 85 3.44 -3.18 1.59
CA ILE A 85 4.30 -2.43 0.67
C ILE A 85 4.32 -0.96 1.07
N PHE A 86 5.50 -0.37 1.09
CA PHE A 86 5.68 1.07 1.27
C PHE A 86 6.46 1.70 0.10
N VAL A 87 5.86 2.70 -0.55
CA VAL A 87 6.40 3.39 -1.73
C VAL A 87 6.52 4.89 -1.45
N MET A 88 7.73 5.44 -1.60
CA MET A 88 7.99 6.88 -1.38
C MET A 88 9.10 7.43 -2.29
N ASP A 89 9.38 8.73 -2.19
CA ASP A 89 10.49 9.40 -2.90
C ASP A 89 10.54 9.08 -4.41
N ARG A 90 9.46 9.41 -5.14
CA ARG A 90 9.29 9.18 -6.59
C ARG A 90 9.38 7.72 -7.06
N SER A 91 9.43 6.77 -6.13
CA SER A 91 9.47 5.33 -6.42
C SER A 91 8.13 4.82 -6.94
N ARG A 92 8.17 3.65 -7.59
CA ARG A 92 6.99 3.09 -8.26
C ARG A 92 6.76 1.63 -7.91
N ALA A 93 5.51 1.25 -7.71
CA ALA A 93 5.13 -0.16 -7.65
C ALA A 93 4.06 -0.51 -8.69
N VAL A 94 4.27 -1.60 -9.41
CA VAL A 94 3.30 -2.23 -10.31
C VAL A 94 2.92 -3.58 -9.72
N ILE A 95 1.65 -3.76 -9.40
CA ILE A 95 1.15 -4.91 -8.64
C ILE A 95 0.03 -5.56 -9.47
N HIS A 96 0.22 -6.83 -9.84
CA HIS A 96 -0.71 -7.54 -10.72
C HIS A 96 -1.04 -8.93 -10.19
N SER A 97 -2.34 -9.23 -10.09
CA SER A 97 -2.84 -10.54 -9.66
C SER A 97 -2.28 -10.98 -8.29
N CYS A 98 -2.08 -10.01 -7.40
CA CYS A 98 -1.53 -10.24 -6.07
C CYS A 98 -2.62 -10.44 -5.02
N LEU A 99 -2.23 -11.09 -3.93
CA LEU A 99 -3.05 -11.26 -2.74
C LEU A 99 -2.39 -10.55 -1.55
N PHE A 100 -3.15 -9.70 -0.88
CA PHE A 100 -2.76 -9.05 0.36
C PHE A 100 -3.60 -9.64 1.49
N THR A 101 -2.93 -10.25 2.47
CA THR A 101 -3.57 -10.87 3.62
C THR A 101 -2.99 -10.31 4.91
N ARG A 102 -3.71 -9.35 5.49
CA ARG A 102 -3.69 -8.98 6.90
C ARG A 102 -2.36 -8.37 7.42
N ASP A 103 -2.13 -7.11 7.07
CA ASP A 103 -1.22 -6.20 7.79
C ASP A 103 -1.96 -4.96 8.35
N GLN A 104 -1.32 -4.18 9.24
CA GLN A 104 -1.95 -2.96 9.78
C GLN A 104 -2.24 -1.93 8.68
N LEU A 105 -1.43 -1.92 7.62
CA LEU A 105 -1.60 -1.11 6.42
C LEU A 105 -0.96 -1.83 5.23
N GLU A 106 -1.75 -2.21 4.22
CA GLU A 106 -1.24 -3.09 3.15
C GLU A 106 -0.38 -2.34 2.15
N ILE A 107 -0.87 -1.20 1.63
CA ILE A 107 -0.08 -0.33 0.76
C ILE A 107 -0.06 1.07 1.33
N TRP A 108 1.13 1.56 1.64
CA TRP A 108 1.36 2.94 1.99
C TRP A 108 2.09 3.65 0.85
N ILE A 109 1.57 4.81 0.45
CA ILE A 109 2.13 5.64 -0.61
C ILE A 109 2.32 7.03 -0.04
N TRP A 110 3.55 7.52 -0.09
CA TRP A 110 3.94 8.76 0.57
C TRP A 110 4.75 9.65 -0.37
N GLU A 111 4.70 10.96 -0.14
CA GLU A 111 5.36 11.97 -0.98
C GLU A 111 5.02 11.78 -2.45
N GLU A 112 6.00 11.67 -3.34
CA GLU A 112 5.80 11.53 -4.78
C GLU A 112 5.70 10.06 -5.24
N GLY A 113 5.45 9.11 -4.31
CA GLY A 113 5.32 7.69 -4.63
C GLY A 113 4.13 7.39 -5.56
N ALA A 114 4.28 6.39 -6.43
CA ALA A 114 3.23 6.01 -7.37
C ALA A 114 2.96 4.50 -7.41
N VAL A 115 1.69 4.11 -7.33
CA VAL A 115 1.31 2.68 -7.36
C VAL A 115 0.24 2.39 -8.41
N PHE A 116 0.45 1.35 -9.20
CA PHE A 116 -0.58 0.76 -10.05
C PHE A 116 -0.92 -0.64 -9.55
N VAL A 117 -2.18 -0.88 -9.21
CA VAL A 117 -2.68 -2.19 -8.75
C VAL A 117 -3.74 -2.69 -9.72
N SER A 118 -3.62 -3.94 -10.16
CA SER A 118 -4.61 -4.54 -11.05
C SER A 118 -4.91 -6.01 -10.76
N ASN A 119 -6.18 -6.39 -10.88
CA ASN A 119 -6.66 -7.78 -10.66
C ASN A 119 -6.24 -8.37 -9.31
N SER A 120 -6.04 -7.53 -8.30
CA SER A 120 -5.53 -7.94 -6.98
C SER A 120 -6.63 -7.91 -5.92
N ARG A 121 -6.41 -8.65 -4.84
CA ARG A 121 -7.35 -8.74 -3.72
C ARG A 121 -6.66 -8.40 -2.40
N PHE A 122 -7.35 -7.60 -1.59
CA PHE A 122 -6.99 -7.27 -0.22
C PHE A 122 -8.02 -7.91 0.71
N GLN A 123 -7.53 -8.75 1.63
CA GLN A 123 -8.35 -9.51 2.57
C GLN A 123 -7.95 -9.18 4.00
N GLY A 124 -8.62 -8.18 4.57
CA GLY A 124 -8.51 -7.80 5.96
C GLY A 124 -9.33 -8.71 6.85
N GLU A 125 -8.90 -8.84 8.10
CA GLU A 125 -9.65 -9.55 9.13
C GLU A 125 -10.04 -8.61 10.27
N ALA A 126 -11.25 -8.82 10.77
CA ALA A 126 -11.76 -8.17 11.98
C ALA A 126 -11.85 -6.64 11.92
N ARG A 127 -12.03 -6.04 10.73
CA ARG A 127 -12.32 -4.61 10.59
C ARG A 127 -11.23 -3.72 11.20
N LYS A 128 -9.97 -4.12 11.01
CA LYS A 128 -8.78 -3.39 11.48
C LYS A 128 -7.89 -3.03 10.31
N GLY A 129 -7.00 -2.07 10.54
CA GLY A 129 -6.01 -1.63 9.56
C GLY A 129 -6.61 -0.91 8.36
N ILE A 130 -5.76 -0.66 7.38
CA ILE A 130 -6.09 0.11 6.18
C ILE A 130 -5.64 -0.68 4.94
N GLY A 131 -6.50 -0.80 3.94
CA GLY A 131 -6.12 -1.43 2.67
C GLY A 131 -5.08 -0.59 1.95
N ILE A 132 -5.44 0.63 1.55
CA ILE A 132 -4.54 1.54 0.82
C ILE A 132 -4.56 2.89 1.50
N TRP A 133 -3.38 3.46 1.76
CA TRP A 133 -3.23 4.82 2.25
C TRP A 133 -2.25 5.59 1.37
N ALA A 134 -2.73 6.66 0.76
CA ALA A 134 -1.94 7.60 -0.02
C ALA A 134 -1.96 8.98 0.64
N ASP A 135 -0.80 9.61 0.85
CA ASP A 135 -0.66 10.98 1.40
C ASP A 135 0.21 11.86 0.49
N PHE A 136 0.28 13.17 0.77
CA PHE A 136 1.08 14.16 0.04
C PHE A 136 0.79 14.22 -1.46
N GLU A 137 1.79 14.18 -2.34
CA GLU A 137 1.62 14.29 -3.80
C GLU A 137 1.51 12.91 -4.48
N SER A 138 1.19 11.88 -3.68
CA SER A 138 1.24 10.50 -4.12
C SER A 138 0.13 10.17 -5.09
N ARG A 139 0.38 9.16 -5.93
CA ARG A 139 -0.55 8.78 -6.98
C ARG A 139 -0.83 7.29 -6.93
N PHE A 140 -2.08 6.92 -7.16
CA PHE A 140 -2.39 5.53 -7.34
C PHE A 140 -3.46 5.29 -8.39
N THR A 141 -3.45 4.09 -8.95
CA THR A 141 -4.46 3.64 -9.90
C THR A 141 -4.83 2.20 -9.57
N LEU A 142 -6.13 1.96 -9.38
CA LEU A 142 -6.69 0.66 -9.06
C LEU A 142 -7.59 0.21 -10.21
N PHE A 143 -7.32 -0.97 -10.75
CA PHE A 143 -8.10 -1.56 -11.83
C PHE A 143 -8.52 -2.98 -11.49
N LYS A 144 -9.84 -3.24 -11.36
CA LYS A 144 -10.36 -4.57 -10.98
C LYS A 144 -9.77 -5.04 -9.65
N VAL A 145 -9.89 -4.21 -8.63
CA VAL A 145 -9.35 -4.46 -7.29
C VAL A 145 -10.49 -4.68 -6.31
N THR A 146 -10.34 -5.67 -5.43
CA THR A 146 -11.30 -5.93 -4.35
C THR A 146 -10.64 -5.75 -3.00
N ILE A 147 -11.19 -4.89 -2.14
CA ILE A 147 -10.71 -4.62 -0.78
C ILE A 147 -11.80 -5.01 0.21
N ARG A 148 -11.50 -5.89 1.16
CA ARG A 148 -12.51 -6.40 2.10
C ARG A 148 -12.05 -6.46 3.54
N GLY A 149 -12.96 -6.19 4.46
CA GLY A 149 -12.80 -6.53 5.88
C GLY A 149 -11.78 -5.69 6.66
N TYR A 150 -11.39 -4.52 6.14
CA TYR A 150 -10.47 -3.59 6.81
C TYR A 150 -11.21 -2.60 7.73
N GLY A 151 -10.46 -1.88 8.57
CA GLY A 151 -10.98 -0.71 9.27
C GLY A 151 -11.35 0.35 8.26
N VAL A 152 -10.41 0.73 7.40
CA VAL A 152 -10.65 1.60 6.24
C VAL A 152 -10.20 0.92 4.96
N GLY A 153 -11.01 0.95 3.91
CA GLY A 153 -10.63 0.38 2.62
C GLY A 153 -9.55 1.20 1.93
N ILE A 154 -9.88 2.46 1.60
CA ILE A 154 -9.00 3.38 0.88
C ILE A 154 -8.93 4.71 1.65
N VAL A 155 -7.72 5.25 1.78
CA VAL A 155 -7.44 6.54 2.36
C VAL A 155 -6.66 7.39 1.36
N ALA A 156 -7.15 8.59 1.06
CA ALA A 156 -6.44 9.61 0.28
C ALA A 156 -6.31 10.90 1.11
N GLY A 157 -5.09 11.27 1.48
CA GLY A 157 -4.76 12.46 2.26
C GLY A 157 -4.01 13.50 1.45
N ASP A 158 -3.97 14.72 1.98
CA ASP A 158 -3.30 15.89 1.38
C ASP A 158 -3.57 15.98 -0.12
N SER A 159 -2.58 16.12 -0.99
CA SER A 159 -2.77 16.27 -2.44
C SER A 159 -2.79 14.94 -3.22
N ALA A 160 -3.04 13.82 -2.54
CA ALA A 160 -2.94 12.51 -3.16
C ALA A 160 -4.03 12.31 -4.21
N VAL A 161 -3.70 11.63 -5.31
CA VAL A 161 -4.64 11.40 -6.42
C VAL A 161 -4.78 9.91 -6.73
N GLY A 162 -5.98 9.38 -6.54
CA GLY A 162 -6.35 8.00 -6.88
C GLY A 162 -7.26 7.93 -8.09
N LYS A 163 -7.00 6.99 -9.00
CA LYS A 163 -7.89 6.64 -10.12
C LYS A 163 -8.44 5.25 -9.96
N LEU A 164 -9.75 5.09 -10.04
CA LEU A 164 -10.44 3.85 -9.73
C LEU A 164 -11.25 3.36 -10.93
N GLN A 165 -11.14 2.08 -11.24
CA GLN A 165 -11.99 1.44 -12.25
C GLN A 165 -12.26 -0.02 -11.89
N GLY A 166 -13.54 -0.36 -11.73
CA GLY A 166 -13.95 -1.70 -11.28
C GLY A 166 -13.40 -2.03 -9.89
N VAL A 167 -13.41 -1.06 -8.98
CA VAL A 167 -12.95 -1.25 -7.60
C VAL A 167 -14.14 -1.58 -6.72
N GLU A 168 -14.00 -2.63 -5.90
CA GLU A 168 -15.01 -3.03 -4.92
C GLU A 168 -14.43 -2.91 -3.51
N VAL A 169 -15.09 -2.16 -2.62
CA VAL A 169 -14.76 -2.11 -1.20
C VAL A 169 -15.93 -2.62 -0.37
N GLU A 170 -15.72 -3.72 0.33
CA GLU A 170 -16.79 -4.44 1.03
C GLU A 170 -16.47 -4.80 2.48
N GLY A 171 -17.48 -4.68 3.35
CA GLY A 171 -17.40 -5.19 4.72
C GLY A 171 -16.41 -4.47 5.63
N CYS A 172 -15.93 -3.29 5.23
CA CYS A 172 -15.04 -2.45 6.03
C CYS A 172 -15.83 -1.66 7.09
N GLN A 173 -15.16 -1.07 8.09
CA GLN A 173 -15.85 -0.07 8.92
C GLN A 173 -16.12 1.18 8.09
N LEU A 174 -15.12 1.59 7.32
CA LEU A 174 -15.20 2.72 6.40
C LEU A 174 -14.72 2.28 5.01
N GLY A 175 -15.53 2.52 3.98
CA GLY A 175 -15.15 2.21 2.60
C GLY A 175 -13.98 3.08 2.15
N VAL A 176 -14.20 4.38 2.10
CA VAL A 176 -13.21 5.38 1.66
C VAL A 176 -13.13 6.53 2.65
N ALA A 177 -11.93 7.03 2.91
CA ALA A 177 -11.69 8.19 3.75
C ALA A 177 -10.78 9.22 3.07
N GLU A 178 -11.06 10.50 3.29
CA GLU A 178 -10.05 11.53 3.16
C GLU A 178 -9.25 11.63 4.46
N HIS A 179 -7.93 11.59 4.37
CA HIS A 179 -7.07 11.82 5.53
C HIS A 179 -6.87 13.32 5.75
N THR A 180 -7.92 13.96 6.27
CA THR A 180 -7.87 15.30 6.86
C THR A 180 -8.93 15.44 7.96
N CYS A 181 -8.54 15.07 9.19
CA CYS A 181 -9.07 15.60 10.46
C CYS A 181 -10.55 15.39 10.85
N TYR A 182 -11.42 14.78 10.03
CA TYR A 182 -12.86 14.69 10.36
C TYR A 182 -13.35 13.41 11.03
N CYS A 183 -12.54 12.33 11.05
CA CYS A 183 -12.97 11.05 11.61
C CYS A 183 -12.53 10.87 13.09
N GLY A 184 -12.70 11.90 13.94
CA GLY A 184 -12.73 11.75 15.41
C GLY A 184 -11.43 12.00 16.22
N PHE A 185 -10.32 12.39 15.58
CA PHE A 185 -9.08 12.74 16.29
C PHE A 185 -8.52 14.09 15.80
N VAL A 186 -8.65 15.11 16.67
CA VAL A 186 -7.96 16.42 16.70
C VAL A 186 -8.45 17.54 15.75
N PHE A 187 -8.59 18.73 16.36
CA PHE A 187 -9.10 19.99 15.84
C PHE A 187 -8.05 20.77 15.02
N ALA A 188 -8.29 20.94 13.72
CA ALA A 188 -7.75 22.04 12.91
C ALA A 188 -8.65 22.26 11.68
N PRO A 189 -8.70 23.47 11.09
CA PRO A 189 -9.41 23.70 9.83
C PRO A 189 -8.63 23.04 8.69
N CYS A 190 -8.91 21.75 8.46
CA CYS A 190 -8.22 20.98 7.44
C CYS A 190 -8.94 21.20 6.11
N ALA A 191 -8.19 21.66 5.11
CA ALA A 191 -8.68 21.79 3.76
C ALA A 191 -8.54 20.43 3.07
N PHE A 192 -9.63 19.99 2.45
CA PHE A 192 -9.76 18.75 1.72
C PHE A 192 -8.99 18.85 0.40
N TYR A 193 -8.07 17.92 0.14
CA TYR A 193 -7.29 17.94 -1.10
C TYR A 193 -7.13 16.54 -1.75
N GLY A 194 -7.39 15.46 -1.02
CA GLY A 194 -7.21 14.11 -1.52
C GLY A 194 -8.27 13.83 -2.55
N ARG A 195 -7.89 13.44 -3.77
CA ARG A 195 -8.86 13.28 -4.86
C ARG A 195 -8.93 11.84 -5.33
N LEU A 196 -10.15 11.31 -5.39
CA LEU A 196 -10.44 10.05 -6.08
C LEU A 196 -11.30 10.32 -7.30
N GLU A 197 -10.94 9.73 -8.43
CA GLU A 197 -11.66 9.84 -9.68
C GLU A 197 -11.98 8.44 -10.22
N GLY A 198 -13.17 8.27 -10.80
CA GLY A 198 -13.58 7.05 -11.49
C GLY A 198 -14.69 6.28 -10.77
N GLU A 199 -14.70 4.95 -10.89
CA GLU A 199 -15.82 4.09 -10.47
C GLU A 199 -15.44 3.21 -9.28
N ILE A 200 -16.30 3.21 -8.26
CA ILE A 200 -16.17 2.36 -7.08
C ILE A 200 -17.53 1.80 -6.65
N THR A 201 -17.53 0.53 -6.24
CA THR A 201 -18.67 -0.12 -5.60
C THR A 201 -18.41 -0.27 -4.11
N LEU A 202 -19.30 0.26 -3.28
CA LEU A 202 -19.21 0.21 -1.81
C LEU A 202 -20.37 -0.62 -1.26
N ARG A 203 -20.07 -1.75 -0.61
CA ARG A 203 -21.11 -2.70 -0.15
C ARG A 203 -20.87 -3.21 1.25
N GLY A 204 -21.90 -3.20 2.09
CA GLY A 204 -21.84 -3.81 3.42
C GLY A 204 -20.82 -3.18 4.38
N ASN A 205 -20.37 -1.96 4.10
CA ASN A 205 -19.53 -1.17 5.01
C ASN A 205 -20.38 -0.57 6.14
N GLU A 206 -19.81 -0.28 7.31
CA GLU A 206 -20.56 0.46 8.35
C GLU A 206 -20.82 1.91 7.93
N ALA A 207 -19.84 2.53 7.28
CA ALA A 207 -19.95 3.78 6.56
C ALA A 207 -19.24 3.66 5.20
N ASP A 208 -19.83 4.23 4.15
CA ASP A 208 -19.24 4.18 2.82
C ASP A 208 -18.09 5.19 2.66
N THR A 209 -18.28 6.42 3.15
CA THR A 209 -17.36 7.55 2.93
C THR A 209 -17.18 8.44 4.18
N CYS A 210 -15.97 8.97 4.41
CA CYS A 210 -15.66 9.98 5.43
C CYS A 210 -14.73 11.05 4.82
N PRO A 211 -15.13 12.33 4.73
CA PRO A 211 -16.48 12.82 4.96
C PRO A 211 -17.52 12.17 4.01
N PRO A 212 -18.81 12.18 4.38
CA PRO A 212 -19.87 11.62 3.53
C PRO A 212 -20.11 12.45 2.26
N GLU A 213 -19.69 13.70 2.26
CA GLU A 213 -19.71 14.65 1.14
C GLU A 213 -18.27 14.87 0.64
N GLY A 214 -18.05 15.49 -0.52
CA GLY A 214 -16.69 15.92 -0.95
C GLY A 214 -16.00 15.07 -2.02
N TRP A 215 -16.61 13.98 -2.47
CA TRP A 215 -16.03 13.07 -3.48
C TRP A 215 -16.39 13.46 -4.92
N GLU A 216 -16.09 14.69 -5.33
CA GLU A 216 -16.32 15.14 -6.71
C GLU A 216 -15.47 14.32 -7.71
N GLY A 217 -16.13 13.70 -8.70
CA GLY A 217 -15.47 12.87 -9.71
C GLY A 217 -15.42 11.38 -9.39
N LEU A 218 -15.91 10.97 -8.22
CA LEU A 218 -16.05 9.56 -7.83
C LEU A 218 -17.51 9.09 -8.00
N GLU A 219 -17.71 8.11 -8.88
CA GLU A 219 -18.99 7.44 -9.09
C GLU A 219 -19.11 6.27 -8.12
N ILE A 220 -20.03 6.38 -7.15
CA ILE A 220 -20.25 5.38 -6.10
C ILE A 220 -21.50 4.56 -6.41
N GLU A 221 -21.31 3.26 -6.68
CA GLU A 221 -22.39 2.27 -6.71
C GLU A 221 -22.56 1.65 -5.31
N ARG A 222 -23.80 1.58 -4.81
CA ARG A 222 -24.16 0.97 -3.52
C ARG A 222 -24.94 -0.32 -3.71
#